data_AF-A0A1F4Q485-F1
#
_entry.id   AF-A0A1F4Q485-F1
#
_cell.length_a   1.000
_cell.length_b   1.000
_cell.length_c   1.000
_cell.angle_alpha   90.00
_cell.angle_beta   90.00
_cell.angle_gamma   90.00
#
_symmetry.space_group_name_H-M   'P 1'
#
loop_
_entity.id
_entity.type
_entity.pdbx_description
1 polymer ?
#
loop_
_entity_poly.entity_id
_entity_poly.type
_entity_poly.pdbx_seq_one_letter_code
_entity_poly.pdbx_strand_id
1 'polypeptide(L)' 'MVEKIGNKQTFTVADLYAEAAKMAREEFGAMKDKPLTAQEQENIDKLAKTISKSVLKEMRLV' A
#
# COMPACT_ATOMS: atom_id res chain seq x y z
N MET A 1 -32.65 -9.31 1.71
CA MET A 1 -32.13 -8.55 0.55
C MET A 1 -32.13 -7.09 0.96
N VAL A 2 -30.96 -6.46 1.05
CA VAL A 2 -30.84 -5.02 1.30
C VAL A 2 -29.96 -4.46 0.20
N GLU A 3 -30.48 -3.43 -0.44
CA GLU A 3 -30.02 -2.85 -1.70
C GLU A 3 -28.66 -2.14 -1.56
N LYS A 4 -27.84 -2.24 -2.61
CA LYS A 4 -26.61 -1.47 -2.80
C LYS A 4 -27.00 -0.01 -3.08
N ILE A 5 -26.78 0.88 -2.12
CA ILE A 5 -26.81 2.32 -2.33
C ILE A 5 -25.51 2.92 -1.78
N GLY A 6 -24.63 3.35 -2.69
CA GLY A 6 -23.49 4.23 -2.41
C GLY A 6 -22.32 3.59 -1.67
N ASN A 7 -21.39 2.97 -2.41
CA ASN A 7 -20.16 2.43 -1.83
C ASN A 7 -19.17 3.57 -1.49
N LYS A 8 -19.48 4.39 -0.48
CA LYS A 8 -18.47 5.25 0.17
C LYS A 8 -17.60 4.36 1.04
N GLN A 9 -16.69 3.61 0.42
CA GLN A 9 -15.63 2.93 1.15
C GLN A 9 -14.75 4.01 1.79
N THR A 10 -14.82 4.11 3.11
CA THR A 10 -13.91 4.94 3.88
C THR A 10 -12.59 4.19 3.98
N PHE A 11 -11.59 4.61 3.21
CA PHE A 11 -10.25 4.05 3.31
C PHE A 11 -9.55 4.64 4.52
N THR A 12 -9.05 3.79 5.39
CA THR A 12 -8.16 4.23 6.46
C THR A 12 -6.76 4.48 5.89
N VAL A 13 -6.00 5.28 6.62
CA VAL A 13 -4.57 5.46 6.36
C VAL A 13 -3.83 4.11 6.34
N ALA A 14 -4.25 3.15 7.18
CA ALA A 14 -3.69 1.80 7.20
C ALA A 14 -3.97 1.02 5.91
N ASP A 15 -5.16 1.18 5.32
CA ASP A 15 -5.53 0.53 4.06
C ASP A 15 -4.67 1.05 2.91
N LEU A 16 -4.40 2.37 2.89
CA LEU A 16 -3.51 2.99 1.91
C LEU A 16 -2.07 2.46 2.04
N TYR A 17 -1.56 2.31 3.27
CA TYR A 17 -0.25 1.70 3.52
C TYR A 17 -0.20 0.25 3.03
N ALA A 18 -1.24 -0.53 3.31
CA ALA A 18 -1.30 -1.94 2.94
C ALA A 18 -1.34 -2.12 1.41
N GLU A 19 -2.13 -1.31 0.71
CA GLU A 19 -2.22 -1.38 -0.76
C GLU A 19 -0.92 -0.90 -1.41
N ALA A 20 -0.29 0.16 -0.90
CA ALA A 20 1.02 0.62 -1.39
C ALA A 20 2.12 -0.44 -1.19
N ALA A 21 2.12 -1.13 -0.04
CA ALA A 21 3.07 -2.21 0.24
C ALA A 21 2.84 -3.41 -0.68
N LYS A 22 1.57 -3.77 -0.91
CA LYS A 22 1.20 -4.83 -1.84
C LYS A 22 1.67 -4.51 -3.27
N MET A 23 1.33 -3.33 -3.80
CA MET A 23 1.77 -2.92 -5.13
C MET A 23 3.30 -2.93 -5.25
N ALA A 24 4.02 -2.40 -4.26
CA ALA A 24 5.47 -2.42 -4.27
C ALA A 24 6.03 -3.85 -4.25
N ARG A 25 5.46 -4.77 -3.47
CA ARG A 25 5.88 -6.18 -3.45
C ARG A 25 5.60 -6.90 -4.77
N GLU A 26 4.46 -6.62 -5.39
CA GLU A 26 4.08 -7.20 -6.68
C GLU A 26 5.03 -6.74 -7.80
N GLU A 27 5.30 -5.44 -7.89
CA GLU A 27 6.24 -4.88 -8.86
C GLU A 27 7.67 -5.40 -8.65
N PHE A 28 8.18 -5.36 -7.42
CA PHE A 28 9.53 -5.87 -7.13
C PHE A 28 9.65 -7.39 -7.27
N GLY A 29 8.58 -8.13 -6.96
CA GLY A 29 8.51 -9.56 -7.14
C GLY A 29 8.47 -9.94 -8.62
N ALA A 30 7.70 -9.23 -9.44
CA ALA A 30 7.62 -9.46 -10.88
C ALA A 30 8.94 -9.16 -11.61
N MET A 31 9.75 -8.25 -11.08
CA MET A 31 11.08 -7.94 -11.63
C MET A 31 12.17 -8.96 -11.25
N LYS A 32 11.87 -9.93 -10.38
CA LYS A 32 12.86 -10.90 -9.89
C LYS A 32 12.42 -12.34 -10.17
N ASP A 33 13.32 -13.11 -10.75
CA ASP A 33 13.17 -14.57 -10.91
C ASP A 33 13.29 -15.35 -9.59
N LYS A 34 13.40 -14.65 -8.45
CA LYS A 34 13.58 -15.25 -7.13
C LYS A 34 12.68 -14.56 -6.09
N PRO A 35 12.21 -15.31 -5.08
CA PRO A 35 11.46 -14.72 -3.97
C PRO A 35 12.24 -13.61 -3.29
N LEU A 36 11.52 -12.58 -2.83
CA LEU A 36 12.10 -11.51 -2.03
C LEU A 36 12.65 -12.07 -0.72
N THR A 37 13.88 -11.68 -0.38
CA THR A 37 14.49 -11.97 0.92
C THR A 37 13.77 -11.20 2.03
N ALA A 38 13.92 -11.63 3.29
CA ALA A 38 13.34 -10.94 4.44
C ALA A 38 13.77 -9.47 4.53
N GLN A 39 15.04 -9.18 4.22
CA GLN A 39 15.55 -7.81 4.21
C GLN A 39 14.92 -6.94 3.12
N GLU A 40 14.67 -7.52 1.94
CA GLU A 40 14.01 -6.82 0.84
C GLU A 40 12.54 -6.55 1.14
N GLN A 41 11.84 -7.50 1.77
CA GLN A 41 10.48 -7.29 2.25
C GLN A 41 10.42 -6.15 3.27
N GLU A 42 11.35 -6.12 4.23
CA GLU A 42 11.42 -5.03 5.22
C GLU A 42 11.69 -3.66 4.56
N ASN A 43 12.57 -3.63 3.55
CA ASN A 43 12.86 -2.41 2.80
C ASN A 43 11.66 -1.93 1.98
N ILE A 44 10.91 -2.85 1.36
CA ILE A 44 9.68 -2.54 0.63
C ILE A 44 8.62 -1.99 1.58
N ASP A 45 8.48 -2.54 2.78
CA ASP A 45 7.53 -2.05 3.77
C ASP A 45 7.88 -0.64 4.26
N LYS A 46 9.18 -0.36 4.48
CA LYS A 46 9.68 1.00 4.78
C LYS A 46 9.43 1.97 3.63
N LEU A 47 9.61 1.52 2.39
CA LEU A 47 9.37 2.32 1.19
C LEU A 47 7.88 2.67 1.06
N ALA A 48 7.00 1.68 1.19
CA ALA A 48 5.55 1.85 1.13
C ALA A 48 5.04 2.80 2.22
N LYS A 49 5.59 2.69 3.43
CA LYS A 49 5.29 3.62 4.54
C LYS A 49 5.76 5.05 4.23
N THR A 50 6.89 5.22 3.58
CA THR A 50 7.41 6.53 3.19
C THR A 50 6.56 7.16 2.09
N ILE A 51 6.26 6.41 1.02
CA ILE A 51 5.42 6.86 -0.10
C ILE A 51 4.04 7.28 0.42
N SER A 52 3.40 6.43 1.20
CA SER A 52 2.06 6.69 1.72
C SER A 52 2.04 7.88 2.68
N LYS A 53 3.09 8.10 3.51
CA LYS A 53 3.21 9.33 4.31
C LYS A 53 3.30 10.58 3.44
N SER A 54 4.09 10.54 2.37
CA SER A 54 4.21 11.65 1.43
C SER A 54 2.88 11.93 0.73
N VAL A 55 2.18 10.91 0.25
CA VAL A 55 0.84 11.05 -0.37
C VAL A 55 -0.16 11.65 0.61
N LEU A 56 -0.21 11.15 1.85
CA LEU A 56 -1.13 11.68 2.85
C LEU A 56 -0.83 13.15 3.21
N LYS A 57 0.46 13.54 3.24
CA LYS A 57 0.89 14.92 3.44
C LYS A 57 0.46 15.82 2.27
N GLU A 58 0.66 15.38 1.02
CA GLU A 58 0.19 16.11 -0.17
C GLU A 58 -1.34 16.25 -0.18
N MET A 59 -2.05 15.23 0.29
CA MET A 59 -3.51 15.25 0.46
C MET A 59 -3.98 16.05 1.67
N ARG A 60 -3.06 16.60 2.49
CA ARG A 60 -3.34 17.34 3.74
C ARG A 60 -4.19 16.54 4.74
N LEU A 61 -4.00 15.22 4.77
CA LEU A 61 -4.73 14.31 5.66
C LEU A 61 -4.00 14.12 7.01
N VAL A 62 -2.73 14.52 7.10
CA VAL A 62 -1.85 14.51 8.29
C VAL A 62 -0.85 15.65 8.24
#